data_AF-A0A521S6H4-F1
#
_entry.id   AF-A0A521S6H4-F1
#
_cell.length_a   1.000
_cell.length_b   1.000
_cell.length_c   1.000
_cell.angle_alpha   90.00
_cell.angle_beta   90.00
_cell.angle_gamma   90.00
#
_symmetry.space_group_name_H-M   'P 1'
#
loop_
_entity.id
_entity.type
_entity.pdbx_description
1 polymer ?
#
loop_
_entity_poly.entity_id
_entity_poly.type
_entity_poly.pdbx_seq_one_letter_code
_entity_poly.pdbx_strand_id
1 'polypeptide(L)' 'MKTDEQIAELLSQILKVQAIQAASDKSVTEGARLLKLAGLDNQTIAEVLNTSPGTVRTLTANLRTGSRRVRRGGRAAR' A
#
# COMPACT_ATOMS: atom_id res chain seq x y z
N MET A 1 22.38 -17.99 8.54
CA MET A 1 21.86 -16.85 7.76
C MET A 1 20.36 -17.05 7.58
N LYS A 2 19.57 -15.98 7.61
CA LYS A 2 18.15 -16.09 7.24
C LYS A 2 18.04 -16.31 5.73
N THR A 3 17.06 -17.09 5.30
CA THR A 3 16.76 -17.23 3.87
C THR A 3 16.05 -15.98 3.36
N ASP A 4 16.04 -15.77 2.05
CA ASP A 4 15.36 -14.63 1.44
C ASP A 4 13.85 -14.63 1.76
N GLU A 5 13.23 -15.81 1.86
CA GLU A 5 11.83 -15.94 2.27
C GLU A 5 11.61 -15.47 3.71
N GLN A 6 12.52 -15.81 4.62
CA GLN A 6 12.45 -15.36 6.01
C GLN A 6 12.65 -13.85 6.14
N ILE A 7 13.49 -13.26 5.28
CA ILE A 7 13.69 -11.81 5.23
C ILE A 7 12.43 -11.13 4.69
N ALA A 8 11.84 -11.64 3.62
CA ALA A 8 10.62 -11.10 3.03
C ALA A 8 9.44 -11.13 4.03
N GLU A 9 9.29 -12.21 4.78
CA GLU A 9 8.27 -12.33 5.82
C GLU A 9 8.43 -11.27 6.92
N LEU A 10 9.65 -11.04 7.39
CA LEU A 10 9.92 -10.02 8.41
C LEU A 10 9.65 -8.60 7.87
N LEU A 11 10.04 -8.33 6.62
CA LEU A 11 9.75 -7.05 5.98
C LEU A 11 8.24 -6.83 5.83
N SER A 12 7.48 -7.87 5.50
CA SER A 12 6.01 -7.84 5.46
C SER A 12 5.42 -7.49 6.83
N GLN A 13 5.91 -8.10 7.90
CA GLN A 13 5.46 -7.81 9.28
C GLN A 13 5.76 -6.36 9.68
N ILE A 14 6.95 -5.84 9.35
CA ILE A 14 7.32 -4.44 9.61
C ILE A 14 6.39 -3.49 8.86
N LEU A 15 6.13 -3.75 7.57
CA LEU A 15 5.23 -2.93 6.76
C LEU A 15 3.80 -2.91 7.34
N LYS A 16 3.29 -4.06 7.82
CA LYS A 16 1.98 -4.12 8.47
C LYS A 16 1.92 -3.27 9.74
N VAL A 17 2.95 -3.32 10.59
CA VAL A 17 3.01 -2.49 11.81
C VAL A 17 3.04 -1.00 11.47
N GLN A 18 3.83 -0.59 10.48
CA GLN A 18 3.88 0.80 10.03
C GLN A 18 2.56 1.26 9.42
N ALA A 19 1.88 0.39 8.66
CA ALA A 19 0.56 0.66 8.10
C ALA A 19 -0.50 0.90 9.18
N ILE A 20 -0.50 0.10 10.25
CA ILE A 20 -1.39 0.29 11.41
C ILE A 20 -1.14 1.65 12.05
N GLN A 21 0.12 2.00 12.30
CA GLN A 21 0.47 3.30 12.90
C GLN A 21 0.07 4.48 12.01
N ALA A 22 0.26 4.37 10.69
CA ALA A 22 -0.13 5.44 9.76
C ALA A 22 -1.66 5.63 9.67
N ALA A 23 -2.44 4.56 9.91
CA ALA A 23 -3.89 4.58 9.82
C ALA A 23 -4.60 4.83 11.17
N SER A 24 -3.91 4.74 12.31
CA SER A 24 -4.55 4.74 13.65
C SER A 24 -5.43 5.95 13.93
N ASP A 25 -5.02 7.12 13.44
CA ASP A 25 -5.69 8.39 13.70
C ASP A 25 -6.54 8.85 12.51
N LYS A 26 -6.85 7.94 11.59
CA LYS A 26 -7.57 8.22 10.34
C LYS A 26 -8.91 7.48 10.32
N SER A 27 -9.87 8.05 9.59
CA SER A 27 -11.09 7.31 9.26
C SER A 27 -10.74 6.09 8.41
N VAL A 28 -11.57 5.04 8.44
CA VAL A 28 -11.35 3.81 7.65
C VAL A 28 -11.17 4.12 6.15
N THR A 29 -11.91 5.11 5.64
CA THR A 29 -11.77 5.55 4.24
C THR A 29 -10.43 6.21 3.97
N GLU A 30 -10.02 7.14 4.84
CA GLU A 30 -8.76 7.86 4.67
C GLU A 30 -7.55 6.95 4.89
N GLY A 31 -7.60 6.07 5.88
CA GLY A 31 -6.60 5.02 6.11
C GLY A 31 -6.46 4.11 4.88
N ALA A 32 -7.56 3.59 4.34
CA ALA A 32 -7.53 2.75 3.13
C ALA A 32 -6.89 3.48 1.94
N ARG A 33 -7.15 4.79 1.80
CA ARG A 33 -6.59 5.60 0.72
C ARG A 33 -5.10 5.85 0.89
N LEU A 34 -4.66 6.23 2.08
CA LEU A 34 -3.25 6.46 2.40
C LEU A 34 -2.42 5.20 2.16
N LEU A 35 -2.89 4.06 2.66
CA LEU A 35 -2.20 2.78 2.46
C LEU A 35 -2.16 2.38 0.98
N LYS A 36 -3.22 2.66 0.22
CA LYS A 36 -3.24 2.40 -1.23
C LYS A 36 -2.25 3.28 -1.99
N LEU A 37 -2.12 4.56 -1.62
CA LEU A 37 -1.14 5.49 -2.18
C LEU A 37 0.29 5.10 -1.82
N ALA A 38 0.51 4.51 -0.65
CA ALA A 38 1.79 3.93 -0.22
C ALA A 38 2.16 2.64 -0.98
N GLY A 39 1.29 2.15 -1.87
CA GLY A 39 1.57 1.00 -2.73
C GLY A 39 1.17 -0.35 -2.16
N LEU A 40 0.48 -0.39 -1.01
CA LEU A 40 -0.02 -1.65 -0.46
C LEU A 40 -1.15 -2.20 -1.35
N ASP A 41 -1.18 -3.52 -1.47
CA ASP A 41 -2.25 -4.23 -2.16
C ASP A 41 -3.54 -4.26 -1.31
N ASN A 42 -4.67 -4.57 -1.94
CA ASN A 42 -5.96 -4.53 -1.26
C ASN A 42 -6.11 -5.62 -0.19
N GLN A 43 -5.39 -6.73 -0.28
CA GLN A 43 -5.42 -7.81 0.69
C GLN A 43 -4.73 -7.35 1.98
N THR A 44 -3.52 -6.82 1.87
CA THR A 44 -2.76 -6.29 3.01
C THR A 44 -3.52 -5.17 3.72
N ILE A 45 -4.15 -4.25 2.97
CA ILE A 45 -4.96 -3.17 3.55
C ILE A 45 -6.20 -3.73 4.27
N ALA A 46 -6.84 -4.75 3.70
CA ALA A 46 -8.01 -5.39 4.32
C ALA A 46 -7.67 -6.06 5.65
N GLU A 47 -6.50 -6.70 5.74
CA GLU A 47 -5.98 -7.26 6.99
C GLU A 47 -5.71 -6.18 8.03
N VAL A 48 -5.03 -5.08 7.64
CA VAL A 48 -4.70 -3.97 8.55
C VAL A 48 -5.95 -3.27 9.10
N LEU A 49 -6.94 -3.04 8.23
CA LEU A 49 -8.17 -2.33 8.59
C LEU A 49 -9.30 -3.26 9.08
N ASN A 50 -9.01 -4.56 9.25
CA ASN A 50 -9.97 -5.59 9.63
C ASN A 50 -11.27 -5.52 8.81
N THR A 51 -11.15 -5.55 7.48
CA THR A 51 -12.27 -5.42 6.54
C THR A 51 -12.11 -6.38 5.35
N SER A 52 -12.95 -6.25 4.33
CA SER A 52 -12.87 -7.07 3.12
C SER A 52 -12.06 -6.38 2.00
N PRO A 53 -11.36 -7.12 1.13
CA PRO A 53 -10.70 -6.55 -0.06
C PRO A 53 -11.68 -5.83 -1.00
N GLY A 54 -12.95 -6.28 -1.03
CA GLY A 54 -14.03 -5.62 -1.77
C GLY A 54 -14.37 -4.24 -1.20
N THR A 55 -14.44 -4.13 0.13
CA THR A 55 -14.61 -2.85 0.82
C THR A 55 -13.45 -1.91 0.51
N VAL A 56 -12.21 -2.39 0.60
CA VAL A 56 -11.02 -1.58 0.24
C VAL A 56 -11.09 -1.11 -1.21
N ARG A 57 -11.46 -2.00 -2.15
CA ARG A 57 -11.64 -1.64 -3.57
C ARG A 57 -12.65 -0.51 -3.71
N THR A 58 -13.78 -0.56 -3.01
CA THR A 58 -14.80 0.49 -3.03
C THR A 58 -14.27 1.81 -2.45
N LEU A 59 -13.62 1.77 -1.28
CA LEU A 59 -13.09 2.95 -0.60
C LEU A 59 -11.97 3.66 -1.40
N THR A 60 -11.25 2.88 -2.21
CA THR A 60 -10.12 3.33 -3.03
C THR A 60 -10.48 3.52 -4.51
N ALA A 61 -11.72 3.24 -4.93
CA ALA A 61 -12.12 3.27 -6.35
C ALA A 61 -11.89 4.62 -7.03
N ASN A 62 -12.03 5.71 -6.27
CA ASN A 62 -11.86 7.08 -6.77
C ASN A 62 -10.44 7.63 -6.60
N LEU A 63 -9.50 6.83 -6.08
CA LEU A 63 -8.09 7.22 -6.06
C LEU A 63 -7.53 7.13 -7.48
N ARG A 64 -7.44 8.29 -8.13
CA ARG A 64 -6.74 8.42 -9.40
C ARG A 64 -5.26 8.13 -9.15
N THR A 65 -4.82 6.89 -9.39
CA THR A 65 -3.41 6.52 -9.26
C THR A 65 -2.60 7.33 -10.26
N GLY A 66 -1.89 8.35 -9.78
CA GLY A 66 -0.97 9.17 -10.57
C GLY A 66 0.28 8.42 -11.05
N SER A 67 0.24 7.08 -11.11
CA SER A 67 1.40 6.22 -11.36
C SER A 67 1.80 6.11 -12.84
N ARG A 68 1.36 7.05 -13.71
CA ARG A 68 1.78 7.11 -15.12
C ARG A 68 2.79 8.22 -15.45
N ARG A 69 3.41 8.86 -14.46
CA ARG A 69 4.38 9.98 -14.70
C ARG A 69 5.81 9.74 -14.18
N VAL A 70 6.29 8.49 -14.15
CA VAL A 70 7.71 8.19 -13.80
C VAL A 70 8.49 7.47 -14.91
N ARG A 71 7.92 7.27 -16.11
CA ARG A 71 8.59 6.47 -17.18
C ARG A 71 8.71 7.09 -18.57
N ARG A 72 8.77 8.42 -18.70
CA ARG A 72 9.23 9.09 -19.95
C ARG A 72 9.88 10.44 -19.65
N GLY A 73 11.16 10.42 -19.26
CA GLY A 73 11.97 11.63 -19.09
C GLY A 73 13.48 11.35 -19.19
N GLY A 74 13.88 10.20 -19.74
CA GLY A 74 15.27 9.75 -19.75
C GLY A 74 15.63 9.00 -21.02
N ARG A 75 15.50 9.65 -22.18
CA ARG A 75 16.34 9.36 -23.37
C ARG A 75 16.06 10.38 -24.47
N ALA A 76 16.94 11.38 -24.56
CA ALA A 76 17.44 11.95 -25.80
C ALA A 76 18.61 12.87 -25.43
N ALA A 77 19.71 12.24 -25.01
CA ALA A 77 21.02 12.81 -25.28
C ALA A 77 21.35 12.44 -26.72
N ARG A 78 21.37 13.45 -27.59
CA ARG A 78 22.23 13.61 -28.78
C ARG A 78 21.78 14.85 -29.54
#